data_AF-A0A9R1FUZ2-F1
#
_entry.id   AF-A0A9R1FUZ2-F1
#
_cell.length_a   1.000
_cell.length_b   1.000
_cell.length_c   1.000
_cell.angle_alpha   90.00
_cell.angle_beta   90.00
_cell.angle_gamma   90.00
#
_symmetry.space_group_name_H-M   'P 1'
#
loop_
_entity.id
_entity.type
_entity.pdbx_description
1 polymer ?
#
loop_
_entity_poly.entity_id
_entity_poly.type
_entity_poly.pdbx_seq_one_letter_code
_entity_poly.pdbx_strand_id
1 'polypeptide(L)'
;MASSGSRTRPSCADQEDMPKTWMGARLDKEKEKDVPTPPCWCGDVCKVKVSTDRKKSWTEGRRFFMCPNYAHDCARPTNAYDLPPVC
;
A
#
# COMPACT_ATOMS: atom_id res chain seq x y z
N MET A 1 2.35 11.79 33.09
CA MET A 1 3.19 12.11 31.92
C MET A 1 2.86 11.09 30.84
N ALA A 2 2.06 11.48 29.83
CA ALA A 2 1.74 10.59 28.71
C ALA A 2 2.90 10.67 27.72
N SER A 3 3.58 9.55 27.52
CA SER A 3 4.63 9.44 26.52
C SER A 3 4.01 9.70 25.15
N SER A 4 4.34 10.85 24.55
CA SER A 4 3.98 11.17 23.17
C SER A 4 4.79 10.24 22.27
N GLY A 5 4.29 9.01 22.09
CA GLY A 5 4.88 8.05 21.18
C GLY A 5 4.94 8.68 19.81
N SER A 6 6.14 9.05 19.35
CA SER A 6 6.34 9.47 17.98
C SER A 6 5.81 8.32 17.12
N ARG A 7 4.71 8.55 16.41
CA ARG A 7 4.30 7.69 15.31
C ARG A 7 5.34 7.91 14.22
N THR A 8 6.52 7.30 14.37
CA THR A 8 7.47 7.18 13.29
C THR A 8 6.70 6.48 12.20
N ARG A 9 6.35 7.23 11.15
CA ARG A 9 5.53 6.70 10.06
C ARG A 9 6.24 5.45 9.53
N PRO A 10 5.53 4.34 9.30
CA PRO A 10 6.12 3.23 8.58
C PRO A 10 6.68 3.78 7.27
N SER A 11 7.89 3.36 6.87
CA SER A 11 8.42 3.82 5.59
C SER A 11 7.45 3.41 4.49
N CYS A 12 7.32 4.24 3.45
CA CYS A 12 6.76 3.76 2.20
C CYS A 12 7.49 2.48 1.79
N ALA A 13 6.80 1.54 1.14
CA ALA A 13 7.45 0.37 0.58
C ALA A 13 8.59 0.82 -0.34
N ASP A 14 9.73 0.14 -0.28
CA ASP A 14 10.84 0.46 -1.17
C ASP A 14 10.41 0.25 -2.62
N GLN A 15 10.90 1.11 -3.53
CA GLN A 15 10.52 1.08 -4.94
C GLN A 15 10.93 -0.26 -5.60
N GLU A 16 12.00 -0.88 -5.08
CA GLU A 16 12.45 -2.22 -5.46
C GLU A 16 11.52 -3.34 -4.99
N ASP A 17 10.62 -3.08 -4.05
CA ASP A 17 9.60 -4.03 -3.58
C ASP A 17 8.23 -3.80 -4.22
N MET A 18 8.01 -2.59 -4.73
CA MET A 18 6.80 -2.18 -5.43
C MET A 18 6.54 -3.05 -6.68
N PRO A 19 5.48 -3.89 -6.74
CA PRO A 19 5.18 -4.65 -7.95
C PRO A 19 4.89 -3.68 -9.09
N LYS A 20 5.46 -3.91 -10.28
CA LYS A 20 5.27 -2.99 -11.43
C LYS A 20 4.00 -3.26 -12.20
N THR A 21 3.48 -4.49 -12.12
CA THR A 21 2.24 -4.89 -12.77
C THR A 21 1.33 -5.63 -11.80
N TRP A 22 0.04 -5.34 -11.89
CA TRP A 22 -0.97 -5.96 -11.05
C TRP A 22 -2.33 -5.93 -11.73
N MET A 23 -3.23 -6.81 -11.28
CA MET A 23 -4.63 -6.83 -11.71
C MET A 23 -5.57 -6.63 -10.52
N GLY A 24 -6.81 -6.21 -10.83
CA GLY A 24 -7.88 -6.17 -9.84
C GLY A 24 -8.16 -7.56 -9.27
N ALA A 25 -8.26 -7.67 -7.96
CA ALA A 25 -8.63 -8.89 -7.27
C ALA A 25 -9.77 -8.62 -6.28
N ARG A 26 -10.32 -9.69 -5.71
CA ARG A 26 -11.37 -9.63 -4.70
C ARG A 26 -10.98 -10.53 -3.53
N LEU A 27 -11.47 -10.17 -2.34
CA LEU A 27 -11.47 -11.08 -1.20
C LEU A 27 -12.52 -12.17 -1.44
N ASP A 28 -12.23 -13.34 -0.92
CA ASP A 28 -13.20 -14.41 -0.82
C ASP A 28 -14.28 -14.01 0.20
N LYS A 29 -15.54 -14.01 -0.23
CA LYS A 29 -16.65 -13.50 0.58
C LYS A 29 -16.98 -14.39 1.78
N GLU A 30 -16.49 -15.61 1.84
CA GLU A 30 -16.81 -16.58 2.88
C GLU A 30 -15.63 -16.77 3.83
N LYS A 31 -14.43 -16.95 3.26
CA LYS A 31 -13.18 -17.19 3.99
C LYS A 31 -12.52 -15.91 4.50
N GLU A 32 -12.72 -14.78 3.82
CA GLU A 32 -12.06 -13.50 4.12
C GLU A 32 -13.07 -12.40 4.51
N LYS A 33 -14.30 -12.80 4.89
CA LYS A 33 -15.40 -11.87 5.21
C LYS A 33 -15.07 -10.91 6.37
N ASP A 34 -14.26 -11.37 7.31
CA ASP A 34 -13.90 -10.64 8.53
C ASP A 34 -12.61 -9.83 8.36
N VAL A 35 -11.97 -9.88 7.17
CA VAL A 35 -10.75 -9.11 6.91
C VAL A 35 -11.13 -7.66 6.57
N PRO A 36 -10.86 -6.69 7.46
CA PRO A 36 -11.19 -5.31 7.18
C PRO A 36 -10.29 -4.78 6.07
N THR A 37 -10.88 -4.04 5.14
CA THR A 37 -10.11 -3.35 4.12
C THR A 37 -9.56 -2.05 4.74
N PRO A 38 -8.23 -1.86 4.81
CA PRO A 38 -7.65 -0.69 5.44
C PRO A 38 -7.89 0.58 4.60
N PRO A 39 -8.03 1.76 5.23
CA PRO A 39 -7.96 3.02 4.51
C PRO A 39 -6.54 3.28 3.99
N CYS A 40 -6.43 3.87 2.81
CA CYS A 40 -5.20 4.43 2.26
C CYS A 40 -4.93 5.81 2.86
N TRP A 41 -3.66 6.23 2.85
CA TRP A 41 -3.26 7.59 3.25
C TRP A 41 -3.88 8.70 2.41
N CYS A 42 -4.29 8.43 1.16
CA CYS A 42 -5.00 9.42 0.34
C CYS A 42 -6.46 9.66 0.78
N GLY A 43 -6.93 8.98 1.84
CA GLY A 43 -8.30 9.09 2.35
C GLY A 43 -9.30 8.10 1.73
N ASP A 44 -8.95 7.46 0.61
CA ASP A 44 -9.76 6.40 0.00
C ASP A 44 -9.54 5.03 0.66
N VAL A 45 -10.46 4.09 0.42
CA VAL A 45 -10.31 2.69 0.85
C VAL A 45 -9.38 1.94 -0.09
N CYS A 46 -8.43 1.17 0.45
CA CYS A 46 -7.54 0.32 -0.35
C CYS A 46 -8.33 -0.69 -1.20
N LYS A 47 -7.79 -1.06 -2.37
CA LYS A 47 -8.38 -2.09 -3.24
C LYS A 47 -7.51 -3.33 -3.23
N VAL A 48 -8.14 -4.50 -3.27
CA VAL A 48 -7.40 -5.76 -3.40
C VAL A 48 -6.88 -5.90 -4.81
N LYS A 49 -5.59 -6.18 -4.91
CA LYS A 49 -4.87 -6.36 -6.18
C LYS A 49 -4.01 -7.61 -6.09
N VAL A 50 -3.81 -8.27 -7.21
CA VAL A 50 -2.88 -9.42 -7.32
C VAL A 50 -1.67 -8.99 -8.14
N SER A 51 -0.46 -9.27 -7.64
CA SER A 51 0.77 -9.00 -8.40
C SER A 51 0.85 -9.95 -9.59
N THR A 52 1.08 -9.38 -10.76
CA THR A 52 1.37 -10.11 -12.02
C THR A 52 2.81 -9.90 -12.45
N ASP A 53 3.64 -9.34 -11.57
CA ASP A 53 5.02 -8.99 -11.88
C ASP A 53 5.91 -10.24 -11.84
N ARG A 54 6.05 -10.89 -12.99
CA ARG A 54 6.90 -12.09 -13.18
C ARG A 54 8.38 -11.83 -12.87
N LYS A 55 8.82 -10.57 -12.86
CA LYS A 55 10.20 -10.23 -12.47
C LYS A 55 10.41 -10.28 -10.96
N LYS A 56 9.32 -10.26 -10.18
CA LYS A 56 9.32 -10.27 -8.72
C LYS A 56 8.63 -11.54 -8.20
N SER A 57 9.34 -12.67 -8.34
CA SER A 57 8.85 -14.00 -7.96
C SER A 57 8.32 -14.08 -6.52
N TRP A 58 8.85 -13.27 -5.59
CA TRP A 58 8.40 -13.24 -4.21
C TRP A 58 7.04 -12.53 -4.02
N THR A 59 6.63 -11.67 -4.95
CA THR A 59 5.30 -11.03 -4.96
C THR A 59 4.32 -11.69 -5.93
N GLU A 60 4.81 -12.35 -6.97
CA GLU A 60 3.97 -12.89 -8.05
C GLU A 60 2.84 -13.78 -7.50
N GLY A 61 1.60 -13.51 -7.94
CA GLY A 61 0.41 -14.23 -7.51
C GLY A 61 -0.09 -13.89 -6.11
N ARG A 62 0.64 -13.10 -5.31
CA ARG A 62 0.18 -12.65 -3.99
C ARG A 62 -0.83 -11.51 -4.11
N ARG A 63 -1.79 -11.49 -3.19
CA ARG A 63 -2.83 -10.46 -3.08
C ARG A 63 -2.45 -9.44 -2.00
N PHE A 64 -2.65 -8.16 -2.30
CA PHE A 64 -2.35 -7.03 -1.43
C PHE A 64 -3.48 -6.01 -1.43
N PHE A 65 -3.65 -5.31 -0.31
CA PHE A 65 -4.41 -4.07 -0.27
C PHE A 65 -3.51 -2.95 -0.79
N MET A 66 -3.86 -2.39 -1.94
CA MET A 66 -3.11 -1.28 -2.55
C MET A 66 -3.98 -0.05 -2.68
N CYS A 67 -3.37 1.12 -2.55
CA CYS A 67 -4.06 2.39 -2.75
C CYS A 67 -4.64 2.45 -4.17
N PRO A 68 -5.87 2.96 -4.37
CA PRO A 68 -6.40 3.13 -5.72
C PRO A 68 -5.55 4.07 -6.58
N ASN A 69 -4.86 5.02 -5.94
CA ASN A 69 -3.98 6.00 -6.60
C ASN A 69 -2.51 5.56 -6.64
N TYR A 70 -2.20 4.30 -6.31
CA TYR A 70 -0.84 3.80 -6.20
C TYR A 70 0.01 3.97 -7.47
N ALA A 71 -0.59 3.92 -8.65
CA ALA A 71 0.12 4.20 -9.91
C ALA A 71 0.56 5.67 -10.06
N HIS A 72 -0.03 6.55 -9.25
CA HIS A 72 0.26 7.99 -9.17
C HIS A 72 1.01 8.35 -7.90
N ASP A 73 1.34 7.37 -7.03
CA ASP A 73 2.18 7.64 -5.88
C ASP A 73 3.53 8.15 -6.37
N CYS A 74 3.90 9.32 -5.86
CA CYS A 74 5.18 9.92 -6.17
C CYS A 74 6.30 8.99 -5.71
N ALA A 75 7.42 9.02 -6.44
CA ALA A 75 8.63 8.36 -5.99
C ALA A 75 8.95 8.77 -4.55
N ARG A 76 9.61 7.87 -3.80
CA ARG A 76 9.95 8.10 -2.40
C ARG A 76 10.55 9.51 -2.25
N PRO A 77 9.96 10.37 -1.40
CA PRO A 77 10.50 11.69 -1.08
C PRO A 77 11.99 11.62 -0.84
N THR A 78 12.77 12.36 -1.61
CA THR A 78 14.21 12.50 -1.35
C THR A 78 14.48 13.66 -0.41
N ASN A 79 13.50 14.56 -0.26
CA ASN A 79 13.50 15.66 0.69
C ASN A 79 12.24 15.65 1.57
N ALA A 80 12.36 16.18 2.79
CA ALA A 80 11.25 16.34 3.73
C ALA A 80 10.12 17.23 3.21
N TYR A 81 10.39 18.13 2.25
CA TYR A 81 9.38 18.99 1.62
C TYR A 81 8.56 18.29 0.53
N ASP A 82 8.97 17.11 0.05
CA ASP A 82 8.21 16.35 -0.95
C ASP A 82 7.04 15.56 -0.30
N LEU A 83 6.96 15.57 1.04
CA LEU A 83 5.85 14.97 1.78
C LEU A 83 4.67 15.97 1.81
N PRO A 84 3.44 15.55 1.42
CA PRO A 84 2.29 16.43 1.52
C PRO A 84 2.06 16.88 2.98
N PRO A 85 1.60 18.13 3.19
CA PRO A 85 1.52 18.78 4.51
C PRO A 85 0.44 18.20 5.44
N VAL A 86 -0.25 17.14 5.02
CA VAL A 86 -1.34 16.50 5.77
C VAL A 86 -1.08 15.00 5.88
N CYS A 87 -1.22 14.48 7.11
CA CYS A 87 -1.39 13.07 7.43
C CYS A 87 -2.36 12.91 8.59
#